data_AF-A0A0R3W3I2-F1
#
_entry.id   AF-A0A0R3W3I2-F1
#
_cell.length_a   1.000
_cell.length_b   1.000
_cell.length_c   1.000
_cell.angle_alpha   90.00
_cell.angle_beta   90.00
_cell.angle_gamma   90.00
#
_symmetry.space_group_name_H-M   'P 1'
#
loop_
_entity.id
_entity.type
_entity.pdbx_description
1 polymer ?
#
loop_
_entity_poly.entity_id
_entity_poly.type
_entity_poly.pdbx_seq_one_letter_code
_entity_poly.pdbx_strand_id
1 'polypeptide(L)'
;MLTGPYYTYRTYHDMLNGWPQKAPGLSFGPLWRRLQEAPFFGVAYLICSQFVSFDTSRELWVRCITPQLYKYILTATLYVFDNEDLRDPEFQKGSLVSLLVYLGALFFAYRTRLYFAWIMGECVCMSVGLGAYPAISRPAVGEGPTDLVALDRWMSQIDPKEKSTIQYENEEHLSLVSDINSYIIDDDPVVIESRSHFYNYATVQAVSVWKCEFSPTVRESFRAWNQTLYYWMDRYMYRRCFGPWFIRSVATLLVNSLWYGIQPIYFIAHLTLPMISLAEDGMATVMAFCGFSLPPGGLAFLRWFFRMRSFDYLAAGWIVLSLEDTCVLWSSLGYFVQTIGFLLGLAHLTLGKFVSAFERWTVENPGEDVAEITARNLSQTGKAWEPPVIDTYL
;
A
#
# COMPACT_ATOMS: atom_id res chain seq x y z
N MET A 1 6.86 6.33 17.65
CA MET A 1 7.16 5.59 16.41
C MET A 1 7.74 6.55 15.39
N LEU A 2 8.98 6.32 14.93
CA LEU A 2 9.58 7.03 13.79
C LEU A 2 9.06 6.39 12.49
N THR A 3 7.76 6.54 12.22
CA THR A 3 7.18 6.20 10.91
C THR A 3 7.24 7.44 10.04
N GLY A 4 8.46 7.88 9.72
CA GLY A 4 8.69 8.97 8.78
C GLY A 4 8.57 8.45 7.33
N PRO A 5 8.17 9.31 6.38
CA PRO A 5 8.22 8.93 4.98
C PRO A 5 9.68 8.78 4.52
N TYR A 6 9.95 7.75 3.71
CA TYR A 6 11.27 7.49 3.15
C TYR A 6 11.32 8.05 1.74
N TYR A 7 12.18 9.05 1.55
CA TYR A 7 12.46 9.65 0.25
C TYR A 7 13.93 9.50 -0.09
N THR A 8 14.25 9.52 -1.39
CA THR A 8 15.63 9.62 -1.85
C THR A 8 16.27 10.92 -1.39
N TYR A 9 17.61 10.91 -1.25
CA TYR A 9 18.37 12.14 -0.98
C TYR A 9 18.04 13.24 -1.98
N ARG A 10 17.91 12.88 -3.27
CA ARG A 10 17.49 13.79 -4.34
C ARG A 10 16.17 14.49 -4.03
N THR A 11 15.17 13.78 -3.51
CA THR A 11 13.88 14.39 -3.16
C THR A 11 14.02 15.52 -2.14
N TYR A 12 14.89 15.33 -1.13
CA TYR A 12 15.18 16.37 -0.15
C TYR A 12 16.03 17.50 -0.75
N HIS A 13 17.04 17.17 -1.56
CA HIS A 13 17.90 18.13 -2.21
C HIS A 13 17.11 19.04 -3.17
N ASP A 14 16.23 18.46 -3.99
CA ASP A 14 15.41 19.18 -4.96
C ASP A 14 14.40 20.11 -4.28
N MET A 15 13.85 19.70 -3.12
CA MET A 15 13.00 20.59 -2.32
C MET A 15 13.76 21.83 -1.81
N LEU A 16 15.01 21.65 -1.37
CA LEU A 16 15.80 22.73 -0.78
C LEU A 16 16.48 23.63 -1.82
N ASN A 17 16.90 23.05 -2.95
CA ASN A 17 17.79 23.69 -3.92
C ASN A 17 17.23 23.75 -5.35
N GLY A 18 16.21 22.95 -5.68
CA GLY A 18 16.08 22.37 -7.04
C GLY A 18 15.00 22.93 -7.95
N TRP A 19 14.45 24.12 -7.69
CA TRP A 19 13.50 24.74 -8.62
C TRP A 19 14.04 26.07 -9.16
N PRO A 20 14.18 26.23 -10.49
CA PRO A 20 14.56 27.49 -11.11
C PRO A 20 13.64 28.62 -10.66
N GLN A 21 14.13 29.85 -10.53
CA GLN A 21 13.30 31.00 -10.11
C GLN A 21 12.12 31.27 -11.06
N LYS A 22 12.25 30.87 -12.33
CA LYS A 22 11.21 31.01 -13.37
C LYS A 22 10.29 29.79 -13.46
N ALA A 23 10.46 28.79 -12.58
CA ALA A 23 9.60 27.62 -12.59
C ALA A 23 8.14 28.03 -12.36
N PRO A 24 7.19 27.32 -12.99
CA PRO A 24 5.77 27.53 -12.76
C PRO A 24 5.43 27.49 -11.27
N GLY A 25 4.56 28.39 -10.83
CA GLY A 25 4.10 28.36 -9.43
C GLY A 25 3.41 27.04 -9.10
N LEU A 26 3.57 26.57 -7.86
CA LEU A 26 2.88 25.39 -7.37
C LEU A 26 1.37 25.65 -7.36
N SER A 27 0.61 24.83 -8.09
CA SER A 27 -0.85 24.95 -8.12
C SER A 27 -1.47 24.36 -6.86
N PHE A 28 -2.51 25.02 -6.32
CA PHE A 28 -3.25 24.51 -5.16
C PHE A 28 -4.17 23.32 -5.50
N GLY A 29 -4.44 23.06 -6.78
CA GLY A 29 -5.40 22.06 -7.25
C GLY A 29 -5.11 20.62 -6.79
N PRO A 30 -3.89 20.07 -6.97
CA PRO A 30 -3.52 18.75 -6.47
C PRO A 30 -3.69 18.62 -4.95
N LEU A 31 -3.22 19.62 -4.18
CA LEU A 31 -3.36 19.66 -2.73
C LEU A 31 -4.83 19.63 -2.32
N TRP A 32 -5.67 20.47 -2.94
CA TRP A 32 -7.10 20.52 -2.64
C TRP A 32 -7.80 19.19 -2.92
N ARG A 33 -7.52 18.55 -4.06
CA ARG A 33 -8.07 17.23 -4.40
C ARG A 33 -7.69 16.17 -3.36
N ARG A 34 -6.43 16.19 -2.90
CA ARG A 34 -5.98 15.23 -1.88
C ARG A 34 -6.61 15.51 -0.52
N LEU A 35 -6.73 16.78 -0.15
CA LEU A 35 -7.36 17.22 1.09
C LEU A 35 -8.85 16.85 1.15
N GLN A 36 -9.56 16.84 0.02
CA GLN A 36 -10.98 16.43 -0.05
C GLN A 36 -11.24 15.00 0.42
N GLU A 37 -10.24 14.11 0.38
CA GLU A 37 -10.37 12.75 0.90
C GLU A 37 -10.29 12.70 2.45
N ALA A 38 -9.60 13.65 3.08
CA ALA A 38 -9.33 13.62 4.53
C ALA A 38 -10.58 13.73 5.42
N PRO A 39 -11.57 14.63 5.15
CA PRO A 39 -12.76 14.77 6.00
C PRO A 39 -13.54 13.48 6.18
N PHE A 40 -13.66 12.65 5.13
CA PHE A 40 -14.38 11.39 5.22
C PHE A 40 -13.76 10.46 6.27
N PHE A 41 -12.43 10.25 6.21
CA PHE A 41 -11.74 9.39 7.16
C PHE A 41 -11.64 10.01 8.56
N GLY A 42 -11.50 11.34 8.64
CA GLY A 42 -11.51 12.06 9.92
C GLY A 42 -12.85 11.94 10.64
N VAL A 43 -13.97 12.16 9.95
CA VAL A 43 -15.32 12.02 10.52
C VAL A 43 -15.61 10.56 10.87
N ALA A 44 -15.27 9.61 9.99
CA ALA A 44 -15.42 8.19 10.28
C ALA A 44 -14.64 7.79 11.56
N TYR A 45 -13.39 8.24 11.69
CA TYR A 45 -12.60 8.02 12.90
C TYR A 45 -13.22 8.68 14.14
N LEU A 46 -13.72 9.92 14.05
CA LEU A 46 -14.36 10.61 15.18
C LEU A 46 -15.64 9.91 15.65
N ILE A 47 -16.42 9.34 14.73
CA ILE A 47 -17.60 8.54 15.05
C ILE A 47 -17.17 7.22 15.69
N CYS A 48 -16.26 6.49 15.06
CA CYS A 48 -15.80 5.18 15.56
C CYS A 48 -15.09 5.29 16.92
N SER A 49 -14.33 6.35 17.16
CA SER A 49 -13.66 6.58 18.44
C SER A 49 -14.61 6.92 19.60
N GLN A 50 -15.90 7.20 19.35
CA GLN A 50 -16.90 7.24 20.42
C GLN A 50 -17.18 5.85 20.99
N PHE A 51 -17.00 4.83 20.16
CA PHE A 51 -17.30 3.44 20.47
C PHE A 51 -16.04 2.65 20.82
N VAL A 52 -14.87 3.07 20.33
CA VAL A 52 -13.60 2.35 20.51
C VAL A 52 -12.62 3.14 21.38
N SER A 53 -12.22 2.58 22.51
CA SER A 53 -11.21 3.16 23.41
C SER A 53 -9.82 2.63 23.03
N PHE A 54 -8.91 3.52 22.60
CA PHE A 54 -7.55 3.13 22.18
C PHE A 54 -6.48 3.31 23.25
N ASP A 55 -6.71 4.14 24.28
CA ASP A 55 -5.73 4.37 25.35
C ASP A 55 -6.30 5.20 26.52
N THR A 56 -5.62 5.15 27.69
CA THR A 56 -5.92 5.89 28.94
C THR A 56 -6.00 7.41 28.76
N SER A 57 -5.50 7.94 27.63
CA SER A 57 -5.53 9.36 27.24
C SER A 57 -6.91 9.93 26.91
N ARG A 58 -7.96 9.10 26.94
CA ARG A 58 -9.36 9.57 26.88
C ARG A 58 -9.61 10.69 27.90
N GLU A 59 -8.94 10.69 29.04
CA GLU A 59 -9.04 11.78 30.03
C GLU A 59 -8.53 13.15 29.53
N LEU A 60 -7.53 13.20 28.64
CA LEU A 60 -6.93 14.47 28.20
C LEU A 60 -7.73 15.13 27.08
N TRP A 61 -8.24 14.35 26.12
CA TRP A 61 -9.06 14.88 25.03
C TRP A 61 -10.51 15.17 25.47
N VAL A 62 -11.07 14.38 26.39
CA VAL A 62 -12.41 14.61 26.96
C VAL A 62 -12.47 15.85 27.85
N ARG A 63 -11.33 16.33 28.38
CA ARG A 63 -11.26 17.61 29.11
C ARG A 63 -11.37 18.84 28.20
N CYS A 64 -11.06 18.72 26.91
CA CYS A 64 -11.05 19.85 25.97
C CYS A 64 -12.40 20.10 25.28
N ILE A 65 -13.33 19.14 25.34
CA ILE A 65 -14.68 19.27 24.76
C ILE A 65 -15.70 19.23 25.90
N THR A 66 -16.46 20.32 26.03
CA THR A 66 -17.46 20.63 27.07
C THR A 66 -18.00 19.41 27.87
N PRO A 67 -17.68 19.30 29.17
CA PRO A 67 -17.86 18.07 29.96
C PRO A 67 -19.32 17.73 30.33
N GLN A 68 -20.28 18.63 30.12
CA GLN A 68 -21.64 18.46 30.65
C GLN A 68 -22.61 17.75 29.70
N LEU A 69 -22.44 17.87 28.37
CA LEU A 69 -23.36 17.22 27.42
C LEU A 69 -22.93 15.78 27.08
N TYR A 70 -21.62 15.53 27.07
CA TYR A 70 -21.01 14.24 26.71
C TYR A 70 -21.37 13.11 27.70
N LYS A 71 -21.43 13.42 28.99
CA LYS A 71 -21.63 12.43 30.06
C LYS A 71 -23.05 11.85 30.08
N TYR A 72 -24.06 12.64 29.71
CA TYR A 72 -25.47 12.22 29.71
C TYR A 72 -25.89 11.50 28.43
N ILE A 73 -25.25 11.77 27.29
CA ILE A 73 -25.57 11.10 26.02
C ILE A 73 -24.92 9.70 25.96
N LEU A 74 -23.73 9.52 26.55
CA LEU A 74 -22.97 8.27 26.43
C LEU A 74 -23.32 7.20 27.47
N THR A 75 -23.86 7.57 28.64
CA THR A 75 -24.18 6.62 29.72
C THR A 75 -25.44 5.80 29.47
N ALA A 76 -26.28 6.17 28.49
CA ALA A 76 -27.59 5.58 28.33
C ALA A 76 -27.68 4.44 27.29
N THR A 77 -26.67 4.18 26.44
CA THR A 77 -26.96 3.31 25.27
C THR A 77 -25.89 2.40 24.66
N LEU A 78 -24.58 2.44 24.94
CA LEU A 78 -23.65 1.63 24.11
C LEU A 78 -22.56 0.86 24.87
N TYR A 79 -22.49 -0.44 24.57
CA TYR A 79 -21.29 -1.27 24.72
C TYR A 79 -20.10 -0.55 24.07
N VAL A 80 -19.11 -0.23 24.88
CA VAL A 80 -17.85 0.39 24.46
C VAL A 80 -16.90 -0.75 24.12
N PHE A 81 -16.29 -0.70 22.93
CA PHE A 81 -15.23 -1.61 22.49
C PHE A 81 -13.92 -1.13 23.12
N ASP A 82 -13.42 -1.81 24.15
CA ASP A 82 -12.11 -1.53 24.75
C ASP A 82 -11.03 -2.47 24.20
N ASN A 83 -9.79 -1.99 24.10
CA ASN A 83 -8.65 -2.86 23.85
C ASN A 83 -8.44 -3.85 25.00
N GLU A 84 -8.87 -3.50 26.22
CA GLU A 84 -8.86 -4.43 27.35
C GLU A 84 -9.80 -5.62 27.15
N ASP A 85 -10.89 -5.47 26.39
CA ASP A 85 -11.82 -6.56 26.09
C ASP A 85 -11.15 -7.68 25.29
N LEU A 86 -10.08 -7.39 24.54
CA LEU A 86 -9.32 -8.42 23.82
C LEU A 86 -8.65 -9.42 24.78
N ARG A 87 -8.40 -9.02 26.03
CA ARG A 87 -7.85 -9.87 27.09
C ARG A 87 -8.93 -10.52 27.95
N ASP A 88 -10.19 -10.12 27.82
CA ASP A 88 -11.28 -10.66 28.64
C ASP A 88 -11.58 -12.13 28.25
N PRO A 89 -11.45 -13.09 29.19
CA PRO A 89 -11.79 -14.48 28.95
C PRO A 89 -13.26 -14.71 28.58
N GLU A 90 -14.18 -13.85 29.00
CA GLU A 90 -15.61 -13.97 28.63
C GLU A 90 -15.82 -13.58 27.17
N PHE A 91 -15.22 -12.47 26.74
CA PHE A 91 -15.19 -12.07 25.33
C PHE A 91 -14.59 -13.16 24.45
N GLN A 92 -13.45 -13.72 24.84
CA GLN A 92 -12.75 -14.77 24.09
C GLN A 92 -13.56 -16.09 23.99
N LYS A 93 -14.54 -16.34 24.87
CA LYS A 93 -15.45 -17.50 24.75
C LYS A 93 -16.63 -17.24 23.81
N GLY A 94 -16.75 -16.04 23.26
CA GLY A 94 -17.79 -15.67 22.30
C GLY A 94 -17.73 -16.49 21.01
N SER A 95 -18.78 -16.35 20.19
CA SER A 95 -18.82 -17.01 18.88
C SER A 95 -17.72 -16.47 17.95
N LEU A 96 -17.23 -17.30 17.02
CA LEU A 96 -16.25 -16.86 16.01
C LEU A 96 -16.74 -15.63 15.23
N VAL A 97 -18.02 -15.59 14.88
CA VAL A 97 -18.61 -14.47 14.13
C VAL A 97 -18.59 -13.18 14.95
N SER A 98 -18.99 -13.24 16.23
CA SER A 98 -18.96 -12.05 17.10
C SER A 98 -17.53 -11.53 17.30
N LEU A 99 -16.55 -12.42 17.47
CA LEU A 99 -15.15 -12.04 17.59
C LEU A 99 -14.63 -11.37 16.31
N LEU A 100 -14.92 -11.93 15.13
CA LEU A 100 -14.50 -11.36 13.85
C LEU A 100 -15.15 -9.99 13.58
N VAL A 101 -16.43 -9.81 13.94
CA VAL A 101 -17.12 -8.53 13.82
C VAL A 101 -16.50 -7.48 14.76
N TYR A 102 -16.20 -7.88 16.01
CA TYR A 102 -15.52 -7.01 16.97
C TYR A 102 -14.16 -6.55 16.46
N LEU A 103 -13.31 -7.50 16.03
CA LEU A 103 -12.00 -7.19 15.45
C LEU A 103 -12.14 -6.30 14.21
N GLY A 104 -13.09 -6.60 13.32
CA GLY A 104 -13.35 -5.77 12.13
C GLY A 104 -13.71 -4.32 12.48
N ALA A 105 -14.56 -4.10 13.49
CA ALA A 105 -14.93 -2.77 13.95
C ALA A 105 -13.75 -2.03 14.59
N LEU A 106 -13.00 -2.72 15.46
CA LEU A 106 -11.80 -2.20 16.12
C LEU A 106 -10.74 -1.76 15.08
N PHE A 107 -10.47 -2.61 14.09
CA PHE A 107 -9.47 -2.33 13.06
C PHE A 107 -9.94 -1.32 12.03
N PHE A 108 -11.23 -1.23 11.76
CA PHE A 108 -11.77 -0.14 10.95
C PHE A 108 -11.50 1.22 11.60
N ALA A 109 -11.74 1.34 12.91
CA ALA A 109 -11.43 2.56 13.66
C ALA A 109 -9.91 2.88 13.66
N TYR A 110 -9.06 1.86 13.82
CA TYR A 110 -7.61 2.04 13.76
C TYR A 110 -7.11 2.46 12.37
N ARG A 111 -7.62 1.85 11.30
CA ARG A 111 -7.22 2.16 9.92
C ARG A 111 -7.68 3.55 9.49
N THR A 112 -8.91 3.95 9.79
CA THR A 112 -9.41 5.31 9.49
C THR A 112 -8.56 6.39 10.17
N ARG A 113 -8.10 6.14 11.41
CA ARG A 113 -7.11 7.00 12.09
C ARG A 113 -5.82 7.17 11.28
N LEU A 114 -5.26 6.06 10.79
CA LEU A 114 -4.01 6.07 10.02
C LEU A 114 -4.19 6.70 8.63
N TYR A 115 -5.30 6.43 7.94
CA TYR A 115 -5.61 7.06 6.66
C TYR A 115 -5.72 8.56 6.78
N PHE A 116 -6.43 9.05 7.79
CA PHE A 116 -6.52 10.48 8.06
C PHE A 116 -5.13 11.07 8.32
N ALA A 117 -4.34 10.46 9.21
CA ALA A 117 -3.01 10.93 9.54
C ALA A 117 -2.06 10.99 8.33
N TRP A 118 -2.06 9.95 7.48
CA TRP A 118 -1.23 9.91 6.28
C TRP A 118 -1.68 10.89 5.20
N ILE A 119 -2.99 11.00 4.91
CA ILE A 119 -3.49 11.98 3.95
C ILE A 119 -3.15 13.41 4.40
N MET A 120 -3.29 13.71 5.70
CA MET A 120 -2.88 15.01 6.24
C MET A 120 -1.36 15.23 6.14
N GLY A 121 -0.55 14.20 6.42
CA GLY A 121 0.90 14.25 6.26
C GLY A 121 1.32 14.53 4.81
N GLU A 122 0.66 13.89 3.84
CA GLU A 122 0.85 14.17 2.42
C GLU A 122 0.49 15.61 2.07
N CYS A 123 -0.66 16.11 2.56
CA CYS A 123 -1.08 17.49 2.34
C CYS A 123 -0.06 18.50 2.90
N VAL A 124 0.54 18.22 4.06
CA VAL A 124 1.63 19.04 4.62
C VAL A 124 2.84 19.03 3.68
N CYS A 125 3.27 17.86 3.20
CA CYS A 125 4.37 17.75 2.23
C CYS A 125 4.08 18.55 0.95
N MET A 126 2.87 18.42 0.41
CA MET A 126 2.44 19.14 -0.80
C MET A 126 2.42 20.66 -0.59
N SER A 127 2.01 21.13 0.60
CA SER A 127 1.93 22.57 0.92
C SER A 127 3.29 23.27 0.94
N VAL A 128 4.35 22.54 1.29
CA VAL A 128 5.74 23.03 1.26
C VAL A 128 6.45 22.76 -0.07
N GLY A 129 5.75 22.16 -1.05
CA GLY A 129 6.32 21.81 -2.36
C GLY A 129 7.18 20.54 -2.39
N LEU A 130 7.19 19.74 -1.33
CA LEU A 130 7.93 18.48 -1.31
C LEU A 130 7.31 17.48 -2.30
N GLY A 131 8.15 16.89 -3.14
CA GLY A 131 7.73 15.94 -4.18
C GLY A 131 6.94 16.56 -5.33
N ALA A 132 6.93 17.88 -5.46
CA ALA A 132 6.30 18.58 -6.58
C ALA A 132 7.17 18.47 -7.85
N TYR A 133 7.07 17.36 -8.57
CA TYR A 133 7.83 17.16 -9.81
C TYR A 133 6.96 17.40 -11.05
N PRO A 134 7.51 17.93 -12.17
CA PRO A 134 6.75 18.04 -13.40
C PRO A 134 6.32 16.64 -13.85
N ALA A 135 5.06 16.48 -14.28
CA ALA A 135 4.52 15.15 -14.61
C ALA A 135 5.37 14.38 -15.64
N ILE A 136 6.01 15.11 -16.56
CA ILE A 136 6.92 14.60 -17.59
C ILE A 136 8.12 13.82 -17.02
N SER A 137 8.56 14.11 -15.79
CA SER A 137 9.67 13.39 -15.15
C SER A 137 9.24 12.06 -14.52
N ARG A 138 7.97 11.68 -14.69
CA ARG A 138 7.37 10.44 -14.20
C ARG A 138 7.73 10.15 -12.73
N PRO A 139 7.37 11.05 -11.80
CA PRO A 139 7.73 10.86 -10.40
C PRO A 139 7.10 9.59 -9.83
N ALA A 140 7.88 8.85 -9.05
CA ALA A 140 7.45 7.64 -8.36
C ALA A 140 7.54 7.81 -6.84
N VAL A 141 6.70 7.04 -6.13
CA VAL A 141 6.61 7.03 -4.66
C VAL A 141 7.97 6.78 -4.04
N GLY A 142 8.40 7.65 -3.12
CA GLY A 142 9.68 7.53 -2.42
C GLY A 142 10.92 7.84 -3.28
N GLU A 143 10.90 7.50 -4.57
CA GLU A 143 12.05 7.61 -5.47
C GLU A 143 12.31 9.04 -5.97
N GLY A 144 11.25 9.81 -6.18
CA GLY A 144 11.34 11.10 -6.88
C GLY A 144 11.19 10.92 -8.40
N PRO A 145 11.80 11.79 -9.23
CA PRO A 145 11.69 11.72 -10.69
C PRO A 145 12.42 10.49 -11.21
N THR A 146 11.74 9.67 -12.02
CA THR A 146 12.35 8.47 -12.63
C THR A 146 12.95 8.74 -13.99
N ASP A 147 12.40 9.73 -14.73
CA ASP A 147 12.95 10.19 -16.00
C ASP A 147 13.75 11.48 -15.79
N LEU A 148 15.06 11.31 -15.58
CA LEU A 148 15.97 12.42 -15.33
C LEU A 148 16.28 13.24 -16.59
N VAL A 149 16.25 12.60 -17.76
CA VAL A 149 16.51 13.25 -19.04
C VAL A 149 15.37 14.20 -19.39
N ALA A 150 14.13 13.76 -19.19
CA ALA A 150 12.96 14.60 -19.39
C ALA A 150 12.91 15.78 -18.39
N LEU A 151 13.30 15.54 -17.13
CA LEU A 151 13.40 16.59 -16.12
C LEU A 151 14.44 17.65 -16.50
N ASP A 152 15.64 17.24 -16.91
CA ASP A 152 16.72 18.15 -17.33
C ASP A 152 16.32 19.00 -18.55
N ARG A 153 15.70 18.36 -19.55
CA ARG A 153 15.13 19.07 -20.70
C ARG A 153 14.11 20.12 -20.28
N TRP A 154 13.20 19.78 -19.37
CA TRP A 154 12.20 20.70 -18.84
C TRP A 154 12.82 21.88 -18.08
N MET A 155 13.81 21.63 -17.22
CA MET A 155 14.55 22.68 -16.50
C MET A 155 15.27 23.64 -17.48
N SER A 156 15.92 23.08 -18.50
CA SER A 156 16.67 23.86 -19.51
C SER A 156 15.79 24.77 -20.37
N GLN A 157 14.50 24.45 -20.52
CA GLN A 157 13.52 25.29 -21.23
C GLN A 157 13.11 26.52 -20.39
N ILE A 158 13.11 26.39 -19.06
CA ILE A 158 12.64 27.41 -18.12
C ILE A 158 13.75 28.42 -17.78
N ASP A 159 14.98 27.96 -17.59
CA ASP A 159 16.14 28.83 -17.42
C ASP A 159 17.29 28.47 -18.38
N PRO A 160 17.40 29.17 -19.53
CA PRO A 160 18.47 28.93 -20.49
C PRO A 160 19.88 29.20 -19.95
N LYS A 161 20.03 29.90 -18.81
CA LYS A 161 21.33 30.21 -18.20
C LYS A 161 21.98 29.00 -17.50
N GLU A 162 21.23 27.96 -17.20
CA GLU A 162 21.76 26.75 -16.54
C GLU A 162 22.54 25.84 -17.52
N LYS A 163 22.33 26.02 -18.84
CA LYS A 163 23.10 25.34 -19.90
C LYS A 163 24.61 25.54 -19.79
N SER A 164 25.09 26.68 -19.28
CA SER A 164 26.52 26.98 -19.24
C SER A 164 27.28 26.31 -18.09
N THR A 165 26.59 25.86 -17.04
CA THR A 165 27.24 25.25 -15.86
C THR A 165 27.42 23.74 -16.05
N ILE A 166 26.46 23.07 -16.70
CA ILE A 166 26.51 21.62 -16.96
C ILE A 166 27.46 21.29 -18.13
N GLN A 167 27.73 22.25 -19.02
CA GLN A 167 28.68 22.11 -20.13
C GLN A 167 30.12 21.73 -19.71
N TYR A 168 30.48 21.89 -18.43
CA TYR A 168 31.83 21.62 -17.93
C TYR A 168 32.02 20.26 -17.23
N GLU A 169 30.96 19.45 -17.02
CA GLU A 169 31.09 18.18 -16.26
C GLU A 169 30.84 16.90 -17.07
N ASN A 170 30.19 16.92 -18.24
CA ASN A 170 29.84 15.69 -18.97
C ASN A 170 30.08 15.80 -20.49
N GLU A 171 31.35 15.71 -20.92
CA GLU A 171 31.72 15.66 -22.34
C GLU A 171 31.24 14.40 -23.10
N GLU A 172 30.82 13.33 -22.41
CA GLU A 172 30.28 12.12 -23.07
C GLU A 172 28.78 12.20 -23.41
N HIS A 173 28.00 13.09 -22.80
CA HIS A 173 26.55 13.20 -23.04
C HIS A 173 26.17 14.22 -24.13
N LEU A 174 27.11 15.07 -24.57
CA LEU A 174 26.84 16.19 -25.46
C LEU A 174 26.56 15.79 -26.93
N SER A 175 27.10 14.66 -27.39
CA SER A 175 26.95 14.23 -28.79
C SER A 175 25.54 13.74 -29.13
N LEU A 176 24.74 13.33 -28.14
CA LEU A 176 23.36 12.93 -28.36
C LEU A 176 22.37 14.10 -28.29
N VAL A 177 22.72 15.20 -27.61
CA VAL A 177 21.83 16.34 -27.37
C VAL A 177 21.91 17.38 -28.49
N SER A 178 23.05 17.51 -29.18
CA SER A 178 23.20 18.41 -30.32
C SER A 178 22.34 18.01 -31.52
N ASP A 179 22.14 16.71 -31.74
CA ASP A 179 21.40 16.21 -32.91
C ASP A 179 19.87 16.30 -32.74
N ILE A 180 19.37 16.31 -31.50
CA ILE A 180 17.92 16.34 -31.19
C ILE A 180 17.31 17.75 -31.37
N ASN A 181 18.11 18.82 -31.26
CA ASN A 181 17.61 20.19 -31.47
C ASN A 181 17.22 20.50 -32.92
N SER A 182 17.47 19.59 -33.87
CA SER A 182 17.13 19.79 -35.29
C SER A 182 15.69 19.42 -35.65
N TYR A 183 14.92 18.78 -34.75
CA TYR A 183 13.54 18.33 -35.01
C TYR A 183 12.60 18.51 -33.81
N ILE A 184 12.53 19.71 -33.24
CA ILE A 184 11.46 20.06 -32.30
C ILE A 184 10.23 20.44 -33.12
N ILE A 185 9.31 19.48 -33.32
CA ILE A 185 8.00 19.72 -33.91
C ILE A 185 7.06 20.12 -32.77
N ASP A 186 6.32 21.22 -32.92
CA ASP A 186 5.45 21.79 -31.86
C ASP A 186 4.29 20.85 -31.44
N ASP A 187 4.04 19.81 -32.24
CA ASP A 187 3.04 18.76 -32.03
C ASP A 187 3.59 17.48 -31.37
N ASP A 188 4.86 17.46 -30.93
CA ASP A 188 5.38 16.31 -30.17
C ASP A 188 4.65 16.20 -28.82
N PRO A 189 4.03 15.05 -28.48
CA PRO A 189 3.30 14.87 -27.22
C PRO A 189 4.14 15.23 -25.98
N VAL A 190 5.46 15.08 -26.05
CA VAL A 190 6.40 15.46 -24.97
C VAL A 190 6.50 16.99 -24.81
N VAL A 191 6.37 17.76 -25.90
CA VAL A 191 6.36 19.23 -25.91
C VAL A 191 5.00 19.77 -25.47
N ILE A 192 3.90 19.08 -25.81
CA ILE A 192 2.55 19.41 -25.34
C ILE A 192 2.43 19.17 -23.82
N GLU A 193 2.98 18.06 -23.32
CA GLU A 193 2.99 17.74 -21.89
C GLU A 193 3.93 18.67 -21.10
N SER A 194 5.07 19.11 -21.69
CA SER A 194 5.95 20.11 -21.08
C SER A 194 5.28 21.48 -20.92
N ARG A 195 4.35 21.83 -21.83
CA ARG A 195 3.50 23.04 -21.73
C ARG A 195 2.39 22.92 -20.69
N SER A 196 2.08 21.74 -20.16
CA SER A 196 0.95 21.57 -19.22
C SER A 196 1.21 22.12 -17.81
N HIS A 197 2.45 22.52 -17.47
CA HIS A 197 2.84 23.12 -16.16
C HIS A 197 2.31 22.33 -14.95
N PHE A 198 2.00 21.04 -15.11
CA PHE A 198 1.30 20.24 -14.12
C PHE A 198 2.30 19.47 -13.25
N TYR A 199 2.31 19.80 -11.97
CA TYR A 199 3.09 19.08 -10.96
C TYR A 199 2.36 17.82 -10.51
N ASN A 200 3.09 16.71 -10.45
CA ASN A 200 2.66 15.43 -9.92
C ASN A 200 3.37 15.17 -8.58
N TYR A 201 2.57 14.85 -7.56
CA TYR A 201 3.00 14.63 -6.17
C TYR A 201 3.07 13.14 -5.80
N ALA A 202 3.11 12.24 -6.77
CA ALA A 202 3.20 10.80 -6.54
C ALA A 202 4.36 10.41 -5.60
N THR A 203 5.46 11.18 -5.59
CA THR A 203 6.60 10.91 -4.72
C THR A 203 6.26 10.92 -3.23
N VAL A 204 5.39 11.82 -2.79
CA VAL A 204 5.00 11.94 -1.37
C VAL A 204 3.80 11.07 -0.99
N GLN A 205 3.22 10.35 -1.94
CA GLN A 205 2.05 9.51 -1.68
C GLN A 205 2.43 8.39 -0.68
N ALA A 206 1.83 8.44 0.50
CA ALA A 206 2.03 7.50 1.58
C ALA A 206 0.95 6.40 1.60
N VAL A 207 -0.27 6.68 1.14
CA VAL A 207 -1.34 5.67 1.16
C VAL A 207 -2.29 5.75 -0.03
N SER A 208 -2.74 4.59 -0.50
CA SER A 208 -3.88 4.47 -1.41
C SER A 208 -5.02 3.74 -0.70
N VAL A 209 -5.92 4.51 -0.05
CA VAL A 209 -6.94 3.96 0.86
C VAL A 209 -7.83 2.94 0.17
N TRP A 210 -8.34 3.25 -1.02
CA TRP A 210 -9.23 2.37 -1.75
C TRP A 210 -8.56 1.05 -2.16
N LYS A 211 -7.27 1.07 -2.48
CA LYS A 211 -6.51 -0.15 -2.74
C LYS A 211 -6.29 -0.94 -1.44
N CYS A 212 -6.00 -0.28 -0.32
CA CYS A 212 -5.93 -0.96 0.97
C CYS A 212 -7.27 -1.64 1.35
N GLU A 213 -8.40 -0.97 1.09
CA GLU A 213 -9.71 -1.50 1.42
C GLU A 213 -10.14 -2.62 0.47
N PHE A 214 -9.99 -2.46 -0.85
CA PHE A 214 -10.68 -3.30 -1.83
C PHE A 214 -9.77 -4.21 -2.67
N SER A 215 -8.43 -4.12 -2.56
CA SER A 215 -7.57 -5.04 -3.28
C SER A 215 -7.81 -6.49 -2.83
N PRO A 216 -7.96 -7.44 -3.77
CA PRO A 216 -8.20 -8.84 -3.44
C PRO A 216 -6.98 -9.53 -2.84
N THR A 217 -5.75 -9.05 -3.12
CA THR A 217 -4.51 -9.72 -2.68
C THR A 217 -3.78 -8.96 -1.58
N VAL A 218 -3.08 -9.70 -0.72
CA VAL A 218 -2.13 -9.15 0.27
C VAL A 218 -1.08 -8.29 -0.41
N ARG A 219 -0.54 -8.76 -1.55
CA ARG A 219 0.56 -8.07 -2.25
C ARG A 219 0.18 -6.67 -2.72
N GLU A 220 -1.00 -6.51 -3.32
CA GLU A 220 -1.48 -5.20 -3.75
C GLU A 220 -1.81 -4.29 -2.56
N SER A 221 -2.43 -4.85 -1.53
CA SER A 221 -2.79 -4.11 -0.33
C SER A 221 -1.55 -3.58 0.40
N PHE A 222 -0.51 -4.40 0.50
CA PHE A 222 0.76 -4.04 1.13
C PHE A 222 1.53 -3.00 0.32
N ARG A 223 1.42 -3.01 -1.03
CA ARG A 223 1.94 -1.94 -1.91
C ARG A 223 1.19 -0.62 -1.77
N ALA A 224 -0.07 -0.67 -1.35
CA ALA A 224 -0.92 0.51 -1.16
C ALA A 224 -0.81 1.12 0.24
N TRP A 225 -0.33 0.35 1.21
CA TRP A 225 -0.20 0.72 2.62
C TRP A 225 1.20 1.21 2.93
N ASN A 226 1.33 2.44 3.46
CA ASN A 226 2.63 3.07 3.74
C ASN A 226 3.62 2.91 2.57
N GLN A 227 3.24 3.46 1.41
CA GLN A 227 3.91 3.20 0.14
C GLN A 227 5.37 3.66 0.14
N THR A 228 5.73 4.70 0.90
CA THR A 228 7.13 5.13 1.06
C THR A 228 7.97 4.12 1.84
N LEU A 229 7.40 3.48 2.88
CA LEU A 229 8.07 2.39 3.58
C LEU A 229 8.17 1.15 2.68
N TYR A 230 7.10 0.85 1.92
CA TYR A 230 7.14 -0.23 0.93
C TYR A 230 8.25 -0.01 -0.10
N TYR A 231 8.37 1.21 -0.65
CA TYR A 231 9.45 1.59 -1.57
C TYR A 231 10.82 1.33 -0.95
N TRP A 232 11.04 1.78 0.29
CA TRP A 232 12.31 1.59 0.97
C TRP A 232 12.62 0.11 1.19
N MET A 233 11.66 -0.68 1.66
CA MET A 233 11.81 -2.13 1.83
C MET A 233 12.09 -2.82 0.49
N ASP A 234 11.34 -2.49 -0.57
CA ASP A 234 11.52 -3.09 -1.88
C ASP A 234 12.94 -2.82 -2.42
N ARG A 235 13.34 -1.54 -2.43
CA ARG A 235 14.61 -1.08 -3.01
C ARG A 235 15.82 -1.53 -2.21
N TYR A 236 15.75 -1.42 -0.88
CA TYR A 236 16.92 -1.62 -0.04
C TYR A 236 17.07 -3.04 0.51
N MET A 237 15.99 -3.81 0.55
CA MET A 237 15.96 -5.14 1.15
C MET A 237 15.54 -6.20 0.14
N TYR A 238 14.31 -6.14 -0.35
CA TYR A 238 13.71 -7.20 -1.14
C TYR A 238 14.47 -7.47 -2.44
N ARG A 239 14.86 -6.41 -3.18
CA ARG A 239 15.64 -6.52 -4.42
C ARG A 239 17.10 -6.91 -4.20
N ARG A 240 17.64 -6.72 -2.99
CA ARG A 240 19.02 -7.07 -2.64
C ARG A 240 19.15 -8.46 -2.02
N CYS A 241 18.03 -9.05 -1.58
CA CYS A 241 17.99 -10.39 -1.05
C CYS A 241 18.01 -11.41 -2.21
N PHE A 242 18.89 -12.41 -2.11
CA PHE A 242 18.99 -13.50 -3.08
C PHE A 242 18.04 -14.64 -2.71
N GLY A 243 17.47 -15.28 -3.74
CA GLY A 243 16.62 -16.48 -3.59
C GLY A 243 15.20 -16.30 -4.14
N PRO A 244 14.34 -17.33 -3.97
CA PRO A 244 12.95 -17.28 -4.40
C PRO A 244 12.17 -16.20 -3.64
N TRP A 245 11.08 -15.73 -4.25
CA TRP A 245 10.27 -14.63 -3.74
C TRP A 245 9.84 -14.82 -2.28
N PHE A 246 9.59 -16.07 -1.84
CA PHE A 246 9.15 -16.38 -0.48
C PHE A 246 10.25 -16.08 0.54
N ILE A 247 11.49 -16.51 0.29
CA ILE A 247 12.65 -16.24 1.15
C ILE A 247 12.92 -14.74 1.20
N ARG A 248 12.89 -14.08 0.04
CA ARG A 248 13.05 -12.61 -0.05
C ARG A 248 11.99 -11.86 0.76
N SER A 249 10.75 -12.33 0.72
CA SER A 249 9.62 -11.75 1.48
C SER A 249 9.82 -11.96 2.98
N VAL A 250 10.16 -13.17 3.42
CA VAL A 250 10.44 -13.49 4.83
C VAL A 250 11.58 -12.63 5.37
N ALA A 251 12.70 -12.54 4.64
CA ALA A 251 13.84 -11.71 5.05
C ALA A 251 13.49 -10.22 5.16
N THR A 252 12.73 -9.71 4.18
CA THR A 252 12.27 -8.30 4.19
C THR A 252 11.35 -8.02 5.37
N LEU A 253 10.38 -8.92 5.62
CA LEU A 253 9.39 -8.76 6.68
C LEU A 253 9.96 -8.98 8.08
N LEU A 254 11.03 -9.77 8.22
CA LEU A 254 11.78 -9.92 9.47
C LEU A 254 12.40 -8.59 9.89
N VAL A 255 13.05 -7.88 8.97
CA VAL A 255 13.63 -6.57 9.28
C VAL A 255 12.55 -5.52 9.44
N ASN A 256 11.46 -5.59 8.68
CA ASN A 256 10.30 -4.76 8.92
C ASN A 256 9.77 -4.95 10.35
N SER A 257 9.68 -6.19 10.85
CA SER A 257 9.26 -6.42 12.24
C SER A 257 10.22 -5.81 13.27
N LEU A 258 11.54 -5.90 13.04
CA LEU A 258 12.55 -5.24 13.89
C LEU A 258 12.38 -3.72 13.91
N TRP A 259 11.95 -3.12 12.80
CA TRP A 259 11.67 -1.69 12.71
C TRP A 259 10.53 -1.25 13.64
N TYR A 260 9.53 -2.10 13.86
CA TYR A 260 8.41 -1.83 14.78
C TYR A 260 8.77 -2.11 16.25
N GLY A 261 9.61 -3.11 16.51
CA GLY A 261 10.13 -3.39 17.84
C GLY A 261 10.64 -4.82 18.02
N ILE A 262 11.09 -5.12 19.24
CA ILE A 262 11.70 -6.42 19.59
C ILE A 262 10.64 -7.38 20.21
N GLN A 263 9.37 -6.94 20.32
CA GLN A 263 8.32 -7.80 20.86
C GLN A 263 8.07 -8.98 19.90
N PRO A 264 8.02 -10.23 20.41
CA PRO A 264 7.87 -11.44 19.58
C PRO A 264 6.66 -11.40 18.64
N ILE A 265 5.58 -10.74 19.07
CA ILE A 265 4.35 -10.67 18.28
C ILE A 265 4.53 -9.97 16.93
N TYR A 266 5.40 -8.96 16.84
CA TYR A 266 5.67 -8.29 15.56
C TYR A 266 6.26 -9.27 14.55
N PHE A 267 7.17 -10.14 14.97
CA PHE A 267 7.79 -11.12 14.10
C PHE A 267 6.76 -12.13 13.61
N ILE A 268 5.99 -12.73 14.53
CA ILE A 268 5.00 -13.74 14.16
C ILE A 268 3.93 -13.15 13.22
N ALA A 269 3.45 -11.95 13.51
CA ALA A 269 2.43 -11.30 12.68
C ALA A 269 2.94 -11.02 11.26
N HIS A 270 4.13 -10.43 11.13
CA HIS A 270 4.71 -10.15 9.81
C HIS A 270 5.08 -11.42 9.04
N LEU A 271 5.66 -12.41 9.71
CA LEU A 271 6.04 -13.68 9.08
C LEU A 271 4.83 -14.54 8.66
N THR A 272 3.63 -14.21 9.17
CA THR A 272 2.38 -14.82 8.70
C THR A 272 1.91 -14.22 7.35
N LEU A 273 2.34 -13.01 6.97
CA LEU A 273 1.90 -12.37 5.71
C LEU A 273 2.28 -13.16 4.44
N PRO A 274 3.50 -13.70 4.27
CA PRO A 274 3.83 -14.55 3.14
C PRO A 274 3.01 -15.84 3.09
N MET A 275 2.62 -16.38 4.25
CA MET A 275 1.74 -17.56 4.32
C MET A 275 0.33 -17.21 3.82
N ILE A 276 -0.19 -16.04 4.17
CA ILE A 276 -1.48 -15.56 3.64
C ILE A 276 -1.41 -15.39 2.13
N SER A 277 -0.34 -14.77 1.60
CA SER A 277 -0.14 -14.64 0.16
C SER A 277 -0.09 -16.00 -0.54
N LEU A 278 0.58 -17.00 0.04
CA LEU A 278 0.63 -18.36 -0.50
C LEU A 278 -0.75 -19.04 -0.47
N ALA A 279 -1.56 -18.76 0.54
CA ALA A 279 -2.93 -19.27 0.62
C ALA A 279 -3.86 -18.64 -0.43
N GLU A 280 -3.69 -17.36 -0.76
CA GLU A 280 -4.42 -16.71 -1.87
C GLU A 280 -4.13 -17.39 -3.22
N ASP A 281 -2.89 -17.81 -3.44
CA ASP A 281 -2.49 -18.63 -4.60
C ASP A 281 -3.09 -20.04 -4.51
N GLY A 282 -3.08 -20.64 -3.33
CA GLY A 282 -3.68 -21.94 -3.05
C GLY A 282 -5.19 -22.00 -3.30
N MET A 283 -5.94 -20.93 -3.01
CA MET A 283 -7.38 -20.84 -3.32
C MET A 283 -7.64 -21.06 -4.81
N ALA A 284 -6.89 -20.37 -5.68
CA ALA A 284 -7.04 -20.54 -7.13
C ALA A 284 -6.61 -21.93 -7.60
N THR A 285 -5.51 -22.46 -7.05
CA THR A 285 -5.02 -23.80 -7.41
C THR A 285 -6.02 -24.89 -7.02
N VAL A 286 -6.58 -24.85 -5.82
CA VAL A 286 -7.56 -25.84 -5.37
C VAL A 286 -8.82 -25.77 -6.21
N MET A 287 -9.32 -24.57 -6.50
CA MET A 287 -10.49 -24.40 -7.36
C MET A 287 -10.25 -24.94 -8.76
N ALA A 288 -9.10 -24.63 -9.37
CA ALA A 288 -8.73 -25.13 -10.69
C ALA A 288 -8.57 -26.65 -10.71
N PHE A 289 -7.89 -27.22 -9.71
CA PHE A 289 -7.70 -28.67 -9.59
C PHE A 289 -9.04 -29.42 -9.42
N CYS A 290 -9.95 -28.87 -8.63
CA CYS A 290 -11.26 -29.48 -8.39
C CYS A 290 -12.30 -29.16 -9.48
N GLY A 291 -11.97 -28.33 -10.47
CA GLY A 291 -12.90 -27.90 -11.51
C GLY A 291 -14.04 -27.01 -10.99
N PHE A 292 -13.87 -26.37 -9.82
CA PHE A 292 -14.84 -25.42 -9.30
C PHE A 292 -14.62 -24.04 -9.94
N SER A 293 -15.67 -23.47 -10.51
CA SER A 293 -15.70 -22.08 -10.95
C SER A 293 -16.66 -21.28 -10.08
N LEU A 294 -16.25 -20.07 -9.72
CA LEU A 294 -17.13 -19.09 -9.08
C LEU A 294 -17.62 -18.09 -10.14
N PRO A 295 -18.75 -17.41 -9.88
CA PRO A 295 -19.17 -16.28 -10.69
C PRO A 295 -18.07 -15.22 -10.83
N PRO A 296 -18.13 -14.35 -11.86
CA PRO A 296 -17.17 -13.26 -12.03
C PRO A 296 -16.99 -12.46 -10.73
N GLY A 297 -15.74 -12.32 -10.27
CA GLY A 297 -15.41 -11.65 -9.02
C GLY A 297 -15.55 -12.49 -7.73
N GLY A 298 -16.07 -13.71 -7.78
CA GLY A 298 -16.26 -14.56 -6.61
C GLY A 298 -14.94 -14.95 -5.92
N LEU A 299 -13.92 -15.37 -6.68
CA LEU A 299 -12.60 -15.64 -6.11
C LEU A 299 -11.95 -14.36 -5.56
N ALA A 300 -12.10 -13.24 -6.26
CA ALA A 300 -11.58 -11.95 -5.79
C ALA A 300 -12.21 -11.55 -4.45
N PHE A 301 -13.53 -11.76 -4.28
CA PHE A 301 -14.22 -11.55 -3.01
C PHE A 301 -13.72 -12.49 -1.91
N LEU A 302 -13.54 -13.79 -2.19
CA LEU A 302 -13.03 -14.74 -1.19
C LEU A 302 -11.63 -14.38 -0.72
N ARG A 303 -10.72 -14.06 -1.66
CA ARG A 303 -9.36 -13.58 -1.35
C ARG A 303 -9.42 -12.30 -0.51
N TRP A 304 -10.22 -11.32 -0.95
CA TRP A 304 -10.43 -10.07 -0.24
C TRP A 304 -10.92 -10.27 1.18
N PHE A 305 -11.94 -11.12 1.37
CA PHE A 305 -12.56 -11.39 2.67
C PHE A 305 -11.57 -12.08 3.61
N PHE A 306 -10.90 -13.14 3.13
CA PHE A 306 -9.90 -13.85 3.91
C PHE A 306 -8.74 -12.93 4.31
N ARG A 307 -8.23 -12.12 3.38
CA ARG A 307 -7.21 -11.11 3.63
C ARG A 307 -7.66 -10.11 4.70
N MET A 308 -8.84 -9.51 4.56
CA MET A 308 -9.35 -8.51 5.53
C MET A 308 -9.42 -9.09 6.93
N ARG A 309 -10.03 -10.27 7.08
CA ARG A 309 -10.11 -10.96 8.39
C ARG A 309 -8.74 -11.36 8.92
N SER A 310 -7.81 -11.71 8.04
CA SER A 310 -6.43 -12.02 8.44
C SER A 310 -5.70 -10.79 8.94
N PHE A 311 -5.87 -9.63 8.30
CA PHE A 311 -5.28 -8.38 8.77
C PHE A 311 -5.86 -7.94 10.12
N ASP A 312 -7.18 -8.02 10.29
CA ASP A 312 -7.84 -7.74 11.56
C ASP A 312 -7.29 -8.67 12.67
N TYR A 313 -7.17 -9.97 12.37
CA TYR A 313 -6.62 -10.97 13.28
C TYR A 313 -5.16 -10.72 13.67
N LEU A 314 -4.30 -10.42 12.69
CA LEU A 314 -2.86 -10.20 12.93
C LEU A 314 -2.63 -8.89 13.68
N ALA A 315 -3.39 -7.86 13.32
CA ALA A 315 -3.28 -6.56 13.96
C ALA A 315 -3.82 -6.59 15.40
N ALA A 316 -4.72 -7.53 15.75
CA ALA A 316 -5.14 -7.74 17.14
C ALA A 316 -3.94 -7.98 18.07
N GLY A 317 -2.97 -8.77 17.59
CA GLY A 317 -1.71 -9.00 18.31
C GLY A 317 -0.88 -7.72 18.51
N TRP A 318 -0.96 -6.77 17.57
CA TRP A 318 -0.26 -5.49 17.68
C TRP A 318 -0.89 -4.54 18.69
N ILE A 319 -2.18 -4.69 18.96
CA ILE A 319 -2.87 -3.91 20.00
C ILE A 319 -2.55 -4.50 21.37
N VAL A 320 -2.58 -5.83 21.49
CA VAL A 320 -2.37 -6.54 22.76
C VAL A 320 -0.92 -6.45 23.25
N LEU A 321 0.06 -6.39 22.34
CA LEU A 321 1.50 -6.24 22.61
C LEU A 321 2.12 -7.32 23.52
N SER A 322 1.38 -8.41 23.79
CA SER A 322 1.80 -9.56 24.60
C SER A 322 1.63 -10.84 23.79
N LEU A 323 2.68 -11.66 23.72
CA LEU A 323 2.65 -12.91 22.95
C LEU A 323 1.67 -13.91 23.56
N GLU A 324 1.68 -14.06 24.89
CA GLU A 324 0.84 -15.01 25.61
C GLU A 324 -0.64 -14.71 25.42
N ASP A 325 -1.05 -13.48 25.72
CA ASP A 325 -2.43 -13.00 25.54
C ASP A 325 -2.89 -13.12 24.08
N THR A 326 -2.00 -12.81 23.14
CA THR A 326 -2.31 -12.94 21.71
C THR A 326 -2.51 -14.39 21.31
N CYS A 327 -1.69 -15.32 21.81
CA CYS A 327 -1.89 -16.76 21.56
C CYS A 327 -3.22 -17.24 22.14
N VAL A 328 -3.63 -16.77 23.32
CA VAL A 328 -4.95 -17.09 23.88
C VAL A 328 -6.08 -16.57 22.97
N LEU A 329 -6.02 -15.30 22.54
CA LEU A 329 -6.98 -14.72 21.61
C LEU A 329 -7.01 -15.44 20.25
N TRP A 330 -5.84 -15.84 19.74
CA TRP A 330 -5.73 -16.58 18.49
C TRP A 330 -6.26 -18.01 18.63
N SER A 331 -6.10 -18.61 19.81
CA SER A 331 -6.66 -19.92 20.12
C SER A 331 -8.20 -19.91 20.16
N SER A 332 -8.82 -18.84 20.67
CA SER A 332 -10.29 -18.73 20.64
C SER A 332 -10.85 -18.54 19.23
N LEU A 333 -10.06 -17.96 18.33
CA LEU A 333 -10.34 -17.87 16.90
C LEU A 333 -9.94 -19.14 16.12
N GLY A 334 -9.48 -20.19 16.83
CA GLY A 334 -9.09 -21.48 16.25
C GLY A 334 -7.86 -21.41 15.36
N TYR A 335 -7.00 -20.39 15.52
CA TYR A 335 -5.85 -20.14 14.66
C TYR A 335 -6.18 -20.18 13.17
N PHE A 336 -7.35 -19.64 12.77
CA PHE A 336 -7.88 -19.83 11.42
C PHE A 336 -6.92 -19.30 10.33
N VAL A 337 -6.21 -18.19 10.58
CA VAL A 337 -5.27 -17.61 9.62
C VAL A 337 -4.10 -18.57 9.35
N GLN A 338 -3.49 -19.11 10.41
CA GLN A 338 -2.38 -20.05 10.28
C GLN A 338 -2.85 -21.39 9.72
N THR A 339 -4.02 -21.88 10.15
CA THR A 339 -4.57 -23.17 9.70
C THR A 339 -4.94 -23.12 8.22
N ILE A 340 -5.74 -22.13 7.80
CA ILE A 340 -6.09 -21.94 6.38
C ILE A 340 -4.83 -21.61 5.56
N GLY A 341 -3.97 -20.75 6.10
CA GLY A 341 -2.68 -20.39 5.53
C GLY A 341 -1.83 -21.60 5.16
N PHE A 342 -1.66 -22.50 6.13
CA PHE A 342 -0.88 -23.72 5.97
C PHE A 342 -1.56 -24.72 5.03
N LEU A 343 -2.85 -25.00 5.20
CA LEU A 343 -3.57 -25.98 4.37
C LEU A 343 -3.61 -25.57 2.90
N LEU A 344 -3.96 -24.32 2.60
CA LEU A 344 -4.00 -23.83 1.23
C LEU A 344 -2.61 -23.63 0.65
N GLY A 345 -1.63 -23.22 1.45
CA GLY A 345 -0.24 -23.14 1.01
C GLY A 345 0.34 -24.50 0.66
N LEU A 346 0.07 -25.53 1.47
CA LEU A 346 0.47 -26.90 1.18
C LEU A 346 -0.26 -27.43 -0.07
N ALA A 347 -1.55 -27.17 -0.20
CA ALA A 347 -2.31 -27.50 -1.40
C ALA A 347 -1.72 -26.83 -2.65
N HIS A 348 -1.33 -25.57 -2.57
CA HIS A 348 -0.67 -24.87 -3.67
C HIS A 348 0.65 -25.56 -4.09
N LEU A 349 1.51 -25.89 -3.13
CA LEU A 349 2.82 -26.50 -3.40
C LEU A 349 2.71 -27.93 -3.94
N THR A 350 1.68 -28.67 -3.54
CA THR A 350 1.47 -30.08 -3.92
C THR A 350 0.65 -30.22 -5.19
N LEU A 351 -0.48 -29.52 -5.28
CA LEU A 351 -1.43 -29.59 -6.41
C LEU A 351 -1.03 -28.68 -7.57
N GLY A 352 -0.24 -27.62 -7.32
CA GLY A 352 0.15 -26.66 -8.35
C GLY A 352 0.89 -27.28 -9.54
N LYS A 353 1.53 -28.45 -9.37
CA LYS A 353 2.19 -29.19 -10.45
C LYS A 353 1.20 -29.91 -11.39
N PHE A 354 -0.03 -30.13 -10.93
CA PHE A 354 -1.10 -30.79 -11.67
C PHE A 354 -2.09 -29.81 -12.30
N VAL A 355 -1.96 -28.52 -12.02
CA VAL A 355 -2.83 -27.46 -12.54
C VAL A 355 -2.05 -26.66 -13.57
N SER A 356 -2.57 -26.60 -14.80
CA SER A 356 -1.99 -25.75 -15.83
C SER A 356 -2.20 -24.27 -15.50
N ALA A 357 -1.28 -23.43 -15.95
CA ALA A 357 -1.42 -21.99 -15.78
C ALA A 357 -2.66 -21.43 -16.49
N PHE A 358 -3.15 -22.09 -17.55
CA PHE A 358 -4.41 -21.75 -18.20
C PHE A 358 -5.62 -22.06 -17.32
N GLU A 359 -5.72 -23.26 -16.73
CA GLU A 359 -6.82 -23.61 -15.81
C GLU A 359 -6.88 -22.64 -14.63
N ARG A 360 -5.71 -22.33 -14.03
CA ARG A 360 -5.63 -21.34 -12.96
C ARG A 360 -6.13 -19.96 -13.42
N TRP A 361 -5.73 -19.52 -14.61
CA TRP A 361 -6.14 -18.25 -15.17
C TRP A 361 -7.66 -18.19 -15.41
N THR A 362 -8.29 -19.27 -15.90
CA THR A 362 -9.75 -19.33 -16.12
C THR A 362 -10.55 -19.18 -14.83
N VAL A 363 -10.02 -19.67 -13.72
CA VAL A 363 -10.62 -19.53 -12.39
C VAL A 363 -10.45 -18.11 -11.84
N GLU A 364 -9.30 -17.49 -12.12
CA GLU A 364 -9.02 -16.12 -11.70
C GLU A 364 -9.83 -15.08 -12.48
N ASN A 365 -10.21 -15.40 -13.72
CA ASN A 365 -10.94 -14.50 -14.62
C ASN A 365 -12.19 -15.19 -15.20
N PRO A 366 -13.24 -15.41 -14.39
CA PRO A 366 -14.42 -16.13 -14.84
C PRO A 366 -15.17 -15.30 -15.90
N GLY A 367 -15.40 -15.88 -17.07
CA GLY A 367 -16.20 -15.27 -18.14
C GLY A 367 -15.47 -14.25 -19.02
N GLU A 368 -14.17 -14.05 -18.84
CA GLU A 368 -13.37 -13.27 -19.79
C GLU A 368 -13.12 -14.06 -21.08
N ASP A 369 -13.26 -13.41 -22.24
CA ASP A 369 -12.99 -14.04 -23.53
C ASP A 369 -11.47 -14.17 -23.74
N VAL A 370 -11.00 -15.41 -23.78
CA VAL A 370 -9.61 -15.76 -24.04
C VAL A 370 -9.13 -15.13 -25.34
N ALA A 371 -9.98 -15.06 -26.38
CA ALA A 371 -9.62 -14.49 -27.67
C ALA A 371 -9.41 -12.98 -27.58
N GLU A 372 -10.27 -12.26 -26.86
CA GLU A 372 -10.14 -10.82 -26.64
C GLU A 372 -8.86 -10.50 -25.85
N ILE A 373 -8.55 -11.29 -24.83
CA ILE A 373 -7.36 -11.08 -23.99
C ILE A 373 -6.09 -11.48 -24.70
N THR A 374 -6.10 -12.57 -25.47
CA THR A 374 -4.99 -12.93 -26.34
C THR A 374 -4.75 -11.84 -27.38
N ALA A 375 -5.81 -11.28 -27.99
CA ALA A 375 -5.68 -10.14 -28.91
C ALA A 375 -5.11 -8.90 -28.21
N ARG A 376 -5.56 -8.60 -26.99
CA ARG A 376 -5.04 -7.50 -26.17
C ARG A 376 -3.58 -7.70 -25.80
N ASN A 377 -3.19 -8.88 -25.34
CA ASN A 377 -1.81 -9.23 -25.02
C ASN A 377 -0.92 -9.17 -26.26
N LEU A 378 -1.36 -9.70 -27.40
CA LEU A 378 -0.65 -9.56 -28.68
C LEU A 378 -0.41 -8.11 -29.05
N SER A 379 -1.42 -7.24 -28.86
CA SER A 379 -1.29 -5.81 -29.16
C SER A 379 -0.32 -5.08 -28.22
N GLN A 380 -0.21 -5.51 -26.96
CA GLN A 380 0.58 -4.83 -25.93
C GLN A 380 2.00 -5.37 -25.78
N THR A 381 2.19 -6.68 -25.88
CA THR A 381 3.46 -7.37 -25.63
C THR A 381 4.00 -8.12 -26.84
N GLY A 382 3.22 -8.24 -27.91
CA GLY A 382 3.59 -9.02 -29.10
C GLY A 382 3.50 -10.54 -28.92
N LYS A 383 2.91 -11.02 -27.81
CA LYS A 383 2.80 -12.46 -27.51
C LYS A 383 1.35 -12.88 -27.28
N ALA A 384 0.97 -14.04 -27.84
CA ALA A 384 -0.38 -14.60 -27.80
C ALA A 384 -0.88 -14.91 -26.37
N TRP A 385 0.03 -15.38 -25.53
CA TRP A 385 -0.27 -15.70 -24.15
C TRP A 385 1.04 -15.76 -23.37
N GLU A 386 1.13 -14.98 -22.31
CA GLU A 386 2.15 -15.18 -21.27
C GLU A 386 1.40 -15.61 -20.00
N PRO A 387 1.86 -16.66 -19.29
CA PRO A 387 1.41 -16.84 -17.92
C PRO A 387 1.71 -15.54 -17.16
N PRO A 388 0.88 -15.13 -16.18
CA PRO A 388 1.26 -14.02 -15.31
C PRO A 388 2.68 -14.29 -14.83
N VAL A 389 3.55 -13.27 -14.88
CA VAL A 389 4.92 -13.34 -14.37
C VAL A 389 4.80 -13.56 -12.86
N ILE A 390 4.58 -14.80 -12.47
CA ILE A 390 4.85 -15.30 -11.14
C ILE A 390 6.37 -15.36 -11.16
N ASP A 391 7.01 -14.42 -10.46
CA ASP A 391 8.45 -14.44 -10.20
C ASP A 391 8.88 -15.90 -10.04
N THR A 392 9.58 -16.41 -11.06
CA THR A 392 9.75 -17.84 -11.32
C THR A 392 10.23 -18.55 -10.06
N TYR A 393 9.55 -19.65 -9.70
CA TYR A 393 9.85 -20.54 -8.57
C TYR A 393 11.15 -21.36 -8.76
N LEU A 394 12.24 -20.74 -9.19
CA LEU A 394 13.55 -21.37 -9.24
C LEU A 394 14.55 -20.63 -8.37
#